data_AF-A0A350BDP6-F1
#
_entry.id   AF-A0A350BDP6-F1
#
_cell.length_a   1.000
_cell.length_b   1.000
_cell.length_c   1.000
_cell.angle_alpha   90.00
_cell.angle_beta   90.00
_cell.angle_gamma   90.00
#
_symmetry.space_group_name_H-M   'P 1'
#
loop_
_entity.id
_entity.type
_entity.pdbx_description
1 polymer ?
#
loop_
_entity_poly.entity_id
_entity_poly.type
_entity_poly.pdbx_seq_one_letter_code
_entity_poly.pdbx_strand_id
1 'polypeptide(L)'
;MIKKRGSIIHLSTTKTSLILRIDETLHLVNEYFGPLIPMSDDYSFIIDKTQFLHGTEVAYSATHPSVCLDSVNLEYPTHGKGDFREPAFSIHDHENQVIDLIYQSDEFLEDLPQLDALPCPHSVDEVLKITLVDNVSNLKVELIYGIFISSDVISRSAIITNMGSADMHISKAASLNIDLDARDMVLTNLTGAWSAEGHIETHELKNGIFITDSKTGNSSNRHNPFFMIKRKDASYDKGLVYGFNLLYSGNHQELVAVTAYHKLRIQTGINPFLFDYKVSPNEHFETPIAIMSVSSSGENGLSQHMHSFINHHIIRGPWAQQARPIILNNWEATYFDFNEGKLLSLMNEAKRLGFELLV
;
A
#
# COMPACT_ATOMS: atom_id res chain seq x y z
N MET A 1 10.13 -1.39 -15.22
CA MET A 1 11.42 -2.08 -15.47
C MET A 1 11.83 -2.87 -14.26
N ILE A 2 11.67 -4.18 -14.36
CA ILE A 2 11.96 -5.17 -13.35
C ILE A 2 13.18 -5.96 -13.84
N LYS A 3 14.22 -6.01 -13.01
CA LYS A 3 15.46 -6.73 -13.32
C LYS A 3 15.88 -7.56 -12.13
N LYS A 4 16.27 -8.81 -12.38
CA LYS A 4 16.80 -9.71 -11.35
C LYS A 4 18.26 -10.05 -11.60
N ARG A 5 19.09 -10.03 -10.56
CA ARG A 5 20.47 -10.51 -10.55
C ARG A 5 20.75 -11.26 -9.25
N GLY A 6 20.94 -12.57 -9.34
CA GLY A 6 21.12 -13.41 -8.16
C GLY A 6 19.94 -13.29 -7.20
N SER A 7 20.21 -12.86 -5.97
CA SER A 7 19.20 -12.64 -4.93
C SER A 7 18.58 -11.24 -4.95
N ILE A 8 19.03 -10.33 -5.82
CA ILE A 8 18.52 -8.96 -5.91
C ILE A 8 17.47 -8.84 -7.00
N ILE A 9 16.35 -8.20 -6.67
CA ILE A 9 15.30 -7.82 -7.61
C ILE A 9 15.15 -6.30 -7.55
N HIS A 10 15.38 -5.63 -8.67
CA HIS A 10 15.29 -4.18 -8.82
C HIS A 10 14.06 -3.84 -9.67
N LEU A 11 13.05 -3.25 -9.03
CA LEU A 11 11.86 -2.72 -9.66
C LEU A 11 12.05 -1.21 -9.84
N SER A 12 11.85 -0.71 -11.05
CA SER A 12 12.11 0.70 -11.37
C SER A 12 11.09 1.28 -12.33
N THR A 13 10.78 2.56 -12.09
CA THR A 13 10.01 3.43 -12.98
C THR A 13 10.95 4.43 -13.65
N THR A 14 10.43 5.54 -14.17
CA THR A 14 11.25 6.62 -14.74
C THR A 14 12.18 7.28 -13.72
N LYS A 15 11.73 7.41 -12.46
CA LYS A 15 12.40 8.16 -11.39
C LYS A 15 12.45 7.45 -10.04
N THR A 16 11.96 6.22 -9.93
CA THR A 16 11.91 5.46 -8.67
C THR A 16 12.63 4.13 -8.79
N SER A 17 13.27 3.70 -7.70
CA SER A 17 13.74 2.34 -7.49
C SER A 17 13.12 1.75 -6.22
N LEU A 18 12.65 0.50 -6.31
CA LEU A 18 12.44 -0.41 -5.20
C LEU A 18 13.42 -1.58 -5.37
N ILE A 19 14.23 -1.85 -4.35
CA ILE A 19 15.20 -2.95 -4.34
C ILE A 19 14.79 -3.94 -3.29
N LEU A 20 14.48 -5.14 -3.75
CA LEU A 20 14.21 -6.29 -2.92
C LEU A 20 15.41 -7.22 -2.94
N ARG A 21 15.61 -7.93 -1.84
CA ARG A 21 16.64 -8.97 -1.72
C ARG A 21 16.06 -10.22 -1.08
N ILE A 22 16.52 -11.37 -1.54
CA ILE A 22 16.36 -12.65 -0.85
C ILE A 22 17.60 -12.80 0.04
N ASP A 23 17.40 -12.77 1.35
CA ASP A 23 18.52 -12.83 2.29
C ASP A 23 19.05 -14.26 2.50
N GLU A 24 20.07 -14.40 3.35
CA GLU A 24 20.69 -15.69 3.68
C GLU A 24 19.75 -16.68 4.38
N THR A 25 18.67 -16.18 4.96
CA THR A 25 17.61 -16.96 5.61
C THR A 25 16.40 -17.20 4.70
N LEU A 26 16.50 -16.82 3.43
CA LEU A 26 15.45 -16.86 2.41
C LEU A 26 14.28 -15.91 2.68
N HIS A 27 14.41 -14.94 3.59
CA HIS A 27 13.38 -13.90 3.72
C HIS A 27 13.48 -12.91 2.57
N LEU A 28 12.33 -12.41 2.14
CA LEU A 28 12.24 -11.28 1.23
C LEU A 28 12.30 -9.98 2.03
N VAL A 29 13.26 -9.12 1.69
CA VAL A 29 13.53 -7.86 2.39
C VAL A 29 13.53 -6.68 1.42
N ASN A 30 13.04 -5.51 1.86
CA ASN A 30 13.19 -4.24 1.14
C ASN A 30 14.43 -3.50 1.61
N GLU A 31 15.39 -3.35 0.71
CA GLU A 31 16.66 -2.67 1.00
C GLU A 31 16.60 -1.18 0.66
N TYR A 32 15.78 -0.81 -0.32
CA TYR A 32 15.69 0.56 -0.79
C TYR A 32 14.35 0.83 -1.45
N PHE A 33 13.74 1.95 -1.09
CA PHE A 33 12.69 2.58 -1.87
C PHE A 33 12.95 4.07 -1.91
N GLY A 34 13.08 4.64 -3.11
CA GLY A 34 13.49 6.03 -3.25
C GLY A 34 13.75 6.43 -4.70
N PRO A 35 14.39 7.60 -4.91
CA PRO A 35 14.81 8.05 -6.23
C PRO A 35 15.55 6.98 -7.03
N LEU A 36 15.41 7.02 -8.36
CA LEU A 36 16.04 6.04 -9.24
C LEU A 36 17.56 6.01 -9.00
N ILE A 37 18.05 4.82 -8.63
CA ILE A 37 19.47 4.51 -8.59
C ILE A 37 19.82 3.47 -9.67
N PRO A 38 21.03 3.54 -10.26
CA PRO A 38 21.45 2.56 -11.25
C PRO A 38 21.42 1.13 -10.72
N MET A 39 21.19 0.18 -11.62
CA MET A 39 21.38 -1.22 -11.29
C MET A 39 22.86 -1.47 -10.96
N SER A 40 23.12 -2.06 -9.80
CA SER A 40 24.45 -2.46 -9.35
C SER A 40 24.53 -3.98 -9.23
N ASP A 41 25.72 -4.53 -9.39
CA ASP A 41 26.01 -5.92 -9.05
C ASP A 41 26.22 -6.12 -7.54
N ASP A 42 26.46 -5.03 -6.81
CA ASP A 42 26.68 -5.02 -5.38
C ASP A 42 25.85 -3.90 -4.72
N TYR A 43 24.97 -4.30 -3.80
CA TYR A 43 24.19 -3.41 -2.93
C TYR A 43 24.61 -3.52 -1.45
N SER A 44 25.76 -4.14 -1.15
CA SER A 44 26.27 -4.35 0.21
C SER A 44 26.50 -3.07 1.02
N PHE A 45 26.43 -1.90 0.37
CA PHE A 45 26.54 -0.59 1.01
C PHE A 45 25.21 -0.03 1.52
N ILE A 46 24.06 -0.52 1.05
CA ILE A 46 22.73 -0.15 1.58
C ILE A 46 22.17 -1.19 2.57
N ILE A 47 22.68 -2.42 2.53
CA ILE A 47 22.26 -3.49 3.43
C ILE A 47 22.77 -3.20 4.84
N ASP A 48 21.86 -3.19 5.82
CA ASP A 48 22.20 -3.09 7.24
C ASP A 48 23.05 -4.29 7.68
N LYS A 49 24.15 -4.01 8.40
CA LYS A 49 25.11 -5.03 8.84
C LYS A 49 25.03 -5.21 10.35
N THR A 50 24.45 -6.31 10.79
CA THR A 50 24.34 -6.68 12.22
C THR A 50 25.40 -7.72 12.54
N GLN A 51 26.34 -7.41 13.44
CA GLN A 51 27.42 -8.33 13.83
C GLN A 51 27.07 -9.18 15.07
N PHE A 52 26.15 -8.71 15.90
CA PHE A 52 25.69 -9.37 17.11
C PHE A 52 24.29 -8.88 17.47
N LEU A 53 23.56 -9.67 18.25
CA LEU A 53 22.22 -9.35 18.71
C LEU A 53 22.25 -8.37 19.89
N HIS A 54 21.32 -7.43 19.90
CA HIS A 54 21.18 -6.43 20.96
C HIS A 54 20.15 -6.87 22.02
N GLY A 55 20.59 -6.99 23.27
CA GLY A 55 19.68 -7.14 24.42
C GLY A 55 18.80 -8.39 24.34
N THR A 56 17.49 -8.18 24.19
CA THR A 56 16.44 -9.22 24.13
C THR A 56 16.09 -9.63 22.69
N GLU A 57 16.85 -9.19 21.70
CA GLU A 57 16.72 -9.67 20.32
C GLU A 57 16.88 -11.20 20.26
N VAL A 58 16.11 -11.82 19.38
CA VAL A 58 16.07 -13.27 19.20
C VAL A 58 16.78 -13.63 17.90
N ALA A 59 17.74 -14.55 17.98
CA ALA A 59 18.35 -15.15 16.80
C ALA A 59 17.26 -15.89 16.00
N TYR A 60 17.18 -15.65 14.70
CA TYR A 60 16.21 -16.33 13.84
C TYR A 60 16.38 -17.85 13.87
N SER A 61 17.63 -18.33 13.79
CA SER A 61 17.93 -19.76 13.86
C SER A 61 19.34 -20.02 14.39
N ALA A 62 19.59 -21.23 14.91
CA ALA A 62 20.92 -21.61 15.40
C ALA A 62 22.00 -21.59 14.30
N THR A 63 21.62 -21.76 13.03
CA THR A 63 22.54 -21.68 11.88
C THR A 63 22.78 -20.24 11.42
N HIS A 64 21.94 -19.30 11.82
CA HIS A 64 22.05 -17.86 11.49
C HIS A 64 21.99 -17.02 12.78
N PRO A 65 22.97 -17.15 13.69
CA PRO A 65 22.91 -16.54 15.02
C PRO A 65 23.01 -15.01 15.02
N SER A 66 23.41 -14.40 13.91
CA SER A 66 23.50 -12.94 13.72
C SER A 66 22.25 -12.31 13.11
N VAL A 67 21.32 -13.12 12.59
CA VAL A 67 20.09 -12.61 11.95
C VAL A 67 18.99 -12.48 13.00
N CYS A 68 18.42 -11.28 13.10
CA CYS A 68 17.25 -11.00 13.92
C CYS A 68 16.17 -10.35 13.07
N LEU A 69 14.98 -10.96 13.02
CA LEU A 69 13.89 -10.43 12.21
C LEU A 69 13.37 -9.08 12.72
N ASP A 70 13.62 -8.71 13.98
CA ASP A 70 13.28 -7.39 14.55
C ASP A 70 14.09 -6.24 13.93
N SER A 71 15.29 -6.53 13.40
CA SER A 71 16.18 -5.54 12.79
C SER A 71 16.23 -5.62 11.26
N VAL A 72 15.51 -6.57 10.65
CA VAL A 72 15.47 -6.74 9.19
C VAL A 72 14.29 -5.99 8.56
N ASN A 73 14.49 -5.36 7.40
CA ASN A 73 13.43 -4.68 6.67
C ASN A 73 12.58 -5.68 5.88
N LEU A 74 11.75 -6.46 6.59
CA LEU A 74 10.94 -7.52 5.98
C LEU A 74 9.91 -6.94 5.00
N GLU A 75 9.72 -7.62 3.86
CA GLU A 75 8.78 -7.19 2.83
C GLU A 75 7.32 -7.58 3.12
N TYR A 76 7.13 -8.68 3.86
CA TYR A 76 5.81 -9.06 4.37
C TYR A 76 5.92 -9.73 5.74
N PRO A 77 6.10 -8.93 6.81
CA PRO A 77 6.38 -9.44 8.14
C PRO A 77 5.18 -10.20 8.72
N THR A 78 5.50 -11.25 9.48
CA THR A 78 4.54 -12.08 10.23
C THR A 78 4.94 -12.11 11.70
N HIS A 79 4.10 -12.72 12.54
CA HIS A 79 4.38 -12.86 13.97
C HIS A 79 4.99 -14.25 14.30
N GLY A 80 5.79 -14.29 15.37
CA GLY A 80 6.22 -15.53 16.02
C GLY A 80 7.66 -15.98 15.74
N LYS A 81 8.42 -15.24 14.93
CA LYS A 81 9.83 -15.55 14.56
C LYS A 81 10.84 -14.48 14.99
N GLY A 82 10.49 -13.70 16.00
CA GLY A 82 11.39 -12.72 16.63
C GLY A 82 11.34 -11.31 16.05
N ASP A 83 10.49 -11.03 15.05
CA ASP A 83 10.07 -9.66 14.75
C ASP A 83 8.96 -9.27 15.73
N PHE A 84 9.22 -8.28 16.59
CA PHE A 84 8.26 -7.81 17.60
C PHE A 84 7.49 -6.58 17.14
N ARG A 85 7.76 -6.10 15.91
CA ARG A 85 7.00 -5.03 15.28
C ARG A 85 5.66 -5.55 14.73
N GLU A 86 4.85 -4.62 14.26
CA GLU A 86 3.52 -4.92 13.70
C GLU A 86 3.60 -5.88 12.50
N PRO A 87 2.91 -7.04 12.53
CA PRO A 87 2.88 -7.97 11.42
C PRO A 87 1.99 -7.43 10.29
N ALA A 88 2.35 -7.69 9.04
CA ALA A 88 1.53 -7.37 7.88
C ALA A 88 0.46 -8.45 7.63
N PHE A 89 0.73 -9.69 8.06
CA PHE A 89 -0.18 -10.82 7.92
C PHE A 89 -0.26 -11.63 9.22
N SER A 90 -1.49 -11.98 9.61
CA SER A 90 -1.74 -12.89 10.73
C SER A 90 -2.97 -13.74 10.48
N ILE A 91 -2.93 -14.96 11.02
CA ILE A 91 -4.07 -15.88 11.07
C ILE A 91 -4.50 -16.06 12.53
N HIS A 92 -5.73 -16.47 12.71
CA HIS A 92 -6.25 -16.94 13.99
C HIS A 92 -6.59 -18.43 13.85
N ASP A 93 -5.63 -19.31 14.13
CA ASP A 93 -5.87 -20.74 14.28
C ASP A 93 -5.81 -21.13 15.77
N HIS A 94 -6.51 -22.19 16.14
CA HIS A 94 -6.65 -22.68 17.51
C HIS A 94 -5.35 -23.32 18.05
N GLU A 95 -4.43 -23.74 17.18
CA GLU A 95 -3.24 -24.50 17.58
C GLU A 95 -1.90 -23.81 17.29
N ASN A 96 -1.79 -23.00 16.22
CA ASN A 96 -0.54 -22.30 15.89
C ASN A 96 -0.81 -20.92 15.27
N GLN A 97 -0.12 -19.90 15.78
CA GLN A 97 -0.18 -18.52 15.25
C GLN A 97 1.17 -18.03 14.73
N VAL A 98 2.17 -18.91 14.66
CA VAL A 98 3.50 -18.61 14.14
C VAL A 98 3.53 -18.90 12.65
N ILE A 99 3.89 -17.88 11.87
CA ILE A 99 4.06 -18.00 10.41
C ILE A 99 5.47 -17.57 10.05
N ASP A 100 6.13 -18.34 9.20
CA ASP A 100 7.50 -18.09 8.73
C ASP A 100 7.56 -18.06 7.20
N LEU A 101 7.30 -16.89 6.61
CA LEU A 101 7.24 -16.73 5.16
C LEU A 101 8.64 -16.63 4.55
N ILE A 102 9.06 -17.70 3.89
CA ILE A 102 10.31 -17.75 3.13
C ILE A 102 10.04 -17.71 1.63
N TYR A 103 10.96 -17.09 0.90
CA TYR A 103 10.94 -17.01 -0.55
C TYR A 103 11.00 -18.39 -1.20
N GLN A 104 10.14 -18.61 -2.19
CA GLN A 104 10.14 -19.81 -3.02
C GLN A 104 10.49 -19.51 -4.48
N SER A 105 9.84 -18.50 -5.08
CA SER A 105 10.01 -18.20 -6.50
C SER A 105 9.56 -16.78 -6.86
N ASP A 106 9.95 -16.34 -8.04
CA ASP A 106 9.47 -15.12 -8.68
C ASP A 106 9.06 -15.42 -10.13
N GLU A 107 8.05 -14.71 -10.62
CA GLU A 107 7.47 -14.90 -11.95
C GLU A 107 7.08 -13.55 -12.55
N PHE A 108 7.41 -13.33 -13.81
CA PHE A 108 6.92 -12.18 -14.58
C PHE A 108 5.56 -12.52 -15.17
N LEU A 109 4.57 -11.67 -14.93
CA LEU A 109 3.21 -11.85 -15.46
C LEU A 109 2.98 -10.88 -16.63
N GLU A 110 2.09 -11.28 -17.54
CA GLU A 110 1.69 -10.43 -18.68
C GLU A 110 0.81 -9.25 -18.24
N ASP A 111 -0.01 -9.43 -17.20
CA ASP A 111 -0.90 -8.39 -16.65
C ASP A 111 -1.11 -8.62 -15.15
N LEU A 112 -1.74 -7.66 -14.48
CA LEU A 112 -2.18 -7.80 -13.08
C LEU A 112 -3.24 -8.91 -12.99
N PRO A 113 -3.19 -9.77 -11.96
CA PRO A 113 -4.27 -10.71 -11.69
C PRO A 113 -5.61 -9.97 -11.60
N GLN A 114 -6.61 -10.49 -12.30
CA GLN A 114 -7.95 -9.94 -12.22
C GLN A 114 -8.54 -10.31 -10.85
N LEU A 115 -8.77 -9.30 -10.02
CA LEU A 115 -9.40 -9.48 -8.72
C LEU A 115 -10.92 -9.43 -8.89
N ASP A 116 -11.62 -10.51 -8.55
CA ASP A 116 -13.04 -10.72 -8.91
C ASP A 116 -13.98 -9.63 -8.35
N ALA A 117 -13.65 -9.06 -7.18
CA ALA A 117 -14.52 -8.12 -6.46
C ALA A 117 -13.86 -6.78 -6.10
N LEU A 118 -12.63 -6.53 -6.55
CA LEU A 118 -11.85 -5.36 -6.14
C LEU A 118 -11.48 -4.48 -7.34
N PRO A 119 -11.44 -3.14 -7.15
CA PRO A 119 -10.99 -2.24 -8.21
C PRO A 119 -9.52 -2.52 -8.53
N CYS A 120 -9.25 -2.85 -9.80
CA CYS A 120 -7.91 -3.07 -10.31
C CYS A 120 -7.52 -1.95 -11.27
N PRO A 121 -6.26 -1.45 -11.23
CA PRO A 121 -5.73 -0.61 -12.29
C PRO A 121 -5.75 -1.33 -13.65
N HIS A 122 -5.59 -0.56 -14.71
CA HIS A 122 -5.42 -1.10 -16.06
C HIS A 122 -4.15 -0.54 -16.71
N SER A 123 -3.73 -1.16 -17.81
CA SER A 123 -2.57 -0.71 -18.60
C SER A 123 -1.29 -0.68 -17.76
N VAL A 124 -1.02 -1.74 -17.00
CA VAL A 124 0.25 -1.93 -16.29
C VAL A 124 1.38 -2.18 -17.31
N ASP A 125 2.59 -1.69 -17.05
CA ASP A 125 3.71 -1.90 -17.97
C ASP A 125 4.38 -3.26 -17.75
N GLU A 126 4.61 -3.62 -16.47
CA GLU A 126 5.25 -4.87 -16.08
C GLU A 126 4.70 -5.35 -14.73
N VAL A 127 4.60 -6.67 -14.56
CA VAL A 127 4.13 -7.29 -13.32
C VAL A 127 5.11 -8.35 -12.84
N LEU A 128 5.43 -8.28 -11.56
CA LEU A 128 6.22 -9.29 -10.86
C LEU A 128 5.37 -9.92 -9.77
N LYS A 129 5.30 -11.24 -9.77
CA LYS A 129 4.79 -12.04 -8.65
C LYS A 129 5.96 -12.65 -7.90
N ILE A 130 5.97 -12.52 -6.58
CA ILE A 130 6.92 -13.20 -5.70
C ILE A 130 6.14 -14.14 -4.79
N THR A 131 6.47 -15.42 -4.81
CA THR A 131 5.84 -16.46 -4.00
C THR A 131 6.64 -16.68 -2.73
N LEU A 132 5.99 -16.49 -1.59
CA LEU A 132 6.45 -16.83 -0.25
C LEU A 132 5.65 -18.03 0.27
N VAL A 133 6.28 -18.92 1.03
CA VAL A 133 5.61 -20.09 1.61
C VAL A 133 5.98 -20.26 3.07
N ASP A 134 5.05 -20.80 3.84
CA ASP A 134 5.34 -21.44 5.12
C ASP A 134 4.89 -22.90 5.04
N ASN A 135 5.87 -23.80 5.08
CA ASN A 135 5.65 -25.23 4.96
C ASN A 135 5.06 -25.85 6.23
N VAL A 136 5.21 -25.22 7.39
CA VAL A 136 4.65 -25.73 8.66
C VAL A 136 3.15 -25.47 8.67
N SER A 137 2.75 -24.24 8.32
CA SER A 137 1.35 -23.82 8.29
C SER A 137 0.64 -24.19 6.98
N ASN A 138 1.35 -24.77 6.00
CA ASN A 138 0.86 -25.07 4.66
C ASN A 138 0.11 -23.87 4.04
N LEU A 139 0.79 -22.73 3.97
CA LEU A 139 0.26 -21.51 3.37
C LEU A 139 1.21 -20.95 2.33
N LYS A 140 0.63 -20.27 1.35
CA LYS A 140 1.34 -19.60 0.27
C LYS A 140 0.86 -18.16 0.19
N VAL A 141 1.78 -17.22 0.11
CA VAL A 141 1.51 -15.80 -0.10
C VAL A 141 2.21 -15.37 -1.38
N GLU A 142 1.43 -14.91 -2.35
CA GLU A 142 1.92 -14.34 -3.61
C GLU A 142 1.84 -12.82 -3.52
N LEU A 143 3.00 -12.15 -3.44
CA LEU A 143 3.10 -10.70 -3.49
C LEU A 143 3.14 -10.24 -4.95
N ILE A 144 2.21 -9.36 -5.32
CA ILE A 144 2.06 -8.87 -6.69
C ILE A 144 2.53 -7.42 -6.74
N TYR A 145 3.47 -7.13 -7.65
CA TYR A 145 3.98 -5.80 -7.92
C TYR A 145 3.63 -5.39 -9.34
N GLY A 146 2.86 -4.32 -9.50
CA GLY A 146 2.58 -3.70 -10.80
C GLY A 146 3.39 -2.43 -10.97
N ILE A 147 4.07 -2.27 -12.11
CA ILE A 147 4.92 -1.11 -12.39
C ILE A 147 4.25 -0.23 -13.44
N PHE A 148 4.06 1.04 -13.09
CA PHE A 148 3.53 2.10 -13.95
C PHE A 148 4.63 3.13 -14.20
N ILE A 149 5.43 2.87 -15.23
CA ILE A 149 6.72 3.50 -15.49
C ILE A 149 6.56 5.00 -15.72
N SER A 150 5.57 5.41 -16.54
CA SER A 150 5.35 6.80 -16.92
C SER A 150 4.74 7.66 -15.80
N SER A 151 4.02 7.03 -14.87
CA SER A 151 3.40 7.72 -13.73
C SER A 151 4.24 7.64 -12.46
N ASP A 152 5.40 6.97 -12.50
CA ASP A 152 6.28 6.76 -11.34
C ASP A 152 5.59 6.09 -10.14
N VAL A 153 4.67 5.16 -10.43
CA VAL A 153 3.88 4.43 -9.43
C VAL A 153 4.22 2.94 -9.43
N ILE A 154 4.28 2.37 -8.23
CA ILE A 154 4.29 0.91 -8.00
C ILE A 154 3.00 0.55 -7.27
N SER A 155 2.27 -0.45 -7.76
CA SER A 155 1.14 -1.04 -7.05
C SER A 155 1.57 -2.33 -6.35
N ARG A 156 0.98 -2.62 -5.20
CA ARG A 156 1.29 -3.82 -4.42
C ARG A 156 0.03 -4.45 -3.83
N SER A 157 -0.10 -5.76 -3.93
CA SER A 157 -1.14 -6.56 -3.28
C SER A 157 -0.59 -7.93 -2.87
N ALA A 158 -1.40 -8.72 -2.15
CA ALA A 158 -1.09 -10.09 -1.77
C ALA A 158 -2.27 -11.02 -2.09
N ILE A 159 -1.95 -12.22 -2.57
CA ILE A 159 -2.89 -13.35 -2.71
C ILE A 159 -2.45 -14.42 -1.72
N ILE A 160 -3.34 -14.78 -0.80
CA ILE A 160 -3.05 -15.67 0.32
C ILE A 160 -3.84 -16.95 0.09
N THR A 161 -3.14 -18.04 -0.22
CA THR A 161 -3.72 -19.36 -0.51
C THR A 161 -3.56 -20.30 0.68
N ASN A 162 -4.66 -20.95 1.08
CA ASN A 162 -4.62 -22.04 2.05
C ASN A 162 -4.24 -23.35 1.35
N MET A 163 -3.01 -23.84 1.56
CA MET A 163 -2.53 -25.12 1.02
C MET A 163 -2.73 -26.27 2.02
N GLY A 164 -3.36 -26.01 3.17
CA GLY A 164 -3.65 -26.98 4.21
C GLY A 164 -4.91 -27.79 3.95
N SER A 165 -5.32 -28.57 4.95
CA SER A 165 -6.50 -29.44 4.90
C SER A 165 -7.68 -28.95 5.76
N ALA A 166 -7.47 -27.91 6.57
CA ALA A 166 -8.48 -27.28 7.41
C ALA A 166 -8.72 -25.83 6.98
N ASP A 167 -9.86 -25.26 7.38
CA ASP A 167 -10.17 -23.85 7.14
C ASP A 167 -9.15 -22.96 7.87
N MET A 168 -8.65 -21.93 7.18
CA MET A 168 -7.75 -20.91 7.73
C MET A 168 -8.52 -19.61 7.94
N HIS A 169 -8.32 -18.95 9.08
CA HIS A 169 -8.95 -17.68 9.39
C HIS A 169 -7.91 -16.55 9.38
N ILE A 170 -8.03 -15.62 8.44
CA ILE A 170 -7.15 -14.45 8.34
C ILE A 170 -7.69 -13.34 9.24
N SER A 171 -6.88 -12.91 10.20
CA SER A 171 -7.21 -11.81 11.15
C SER A 171 -6.58 -10.48 10.77
N LYS A 172 -5.50 -10.49 9.97
CA LYS A 172 -4.90 -9.28 9.37
C LYS A 172 -4.26 -9.64 8.04
N ALA A 173 -4.50 -8.82 7.03
CA ALA A 173 -3.82 -8.91 5.73
C ALA A 173 -3.63 -7.51 5.14
N ALA A 174 -2.45 -6.93 5.39
CA ALA A 174 -2.07 -5.65 4.82
C ALA A 174 -1.81 -5.81 3.31
N SER A 175 -2.30 -4.83 2.55
CA SER A 175 -2.06 -4.71 1.12
C SER A 175 -0.64 -4.28 0.81
N LEU A 176 0.07 -3.62 1.74
CA LEU A 176 1.47 -3.21 1.64
C LEU A 176 2.14 -3.24 3.01
N ASN A 177 3.42 -3.63 3.04
CA ASN A 177 4.37 -3.30 4.09
C ASN A 177 5.62 -2.71 3.44
N ILE A 178 6.19 -1.67 4.03
CA ILE A 178 7.51 -1.18 3.66
C ILE A 178 8.24 -0.66 4.90
N ASP A 179 9.52 -1.01 5.01
CA ASP A 179 10.37 -0.56 6.10
C ASP A 179 11.36 0.50 5.55
N LEU A 180 11.45 1.65 6.21
CA LEU A 180 12.27 2.80 5.82
C LEU A 180 13.05 3.33 7.02
N ASP A 181 13.86 4.36 6.78
CA ASP A 181 14.48 5.15 7.85
C ASP A 181 13.57 6.33 8.27
N ALA A 182 13.30 6.45 9.57
CA ALA A 182 12.40 7.47 10.13
C ALA A 182 13.07 8.85 10.34
N ARG A 183 14.40 8.99 10.16
CA ARG A 183 15.12 10.19 10.59
C ARG A 183 14.69 11.42 9.78
N ASP A 184 14.39 12.49 10.53
CA ASP A 184 13.85 13.75 10.04
C ASP A 184 12.67 13.62 9.07
N MET A 185 11.81 12.62 9.29
CA MET A 185 10.58 12.44 8.54
C MET A 185 9.36 12.94 9.34
N VAL A 186 8.30 13.31 8.62
CA VAL A 186 6.97 13.63 9.14
C VAL A 186 5.92 12.87 8.34
N LEU A 187 4.81 12.56 9.00
CA LEU A 187 3.61 12.03 8.37
C LEU A 187 2.68 13.19 8.02
N THR A 188 2.11 13.17 6.82
CA THR A 188 1.01 14.05 6.43
C THR A 188 -0.16 13.20 5.96
N ASN A 189 -1.35 13.41 6.51
CA ASN A 189 -2.57 12.66 6.18
C ASN A 189 -3.73 13.62 5.88
N LEU A 190 -4.79 13.08 5.28
CA LEU A 190 -6.04 13.82 5.04
C LEU A 190 -7.11 13.34 6.02
N THR A 191 -7.61 14.27 6.82
CA THR A 191 -8.60 14.02 7.86
C THR A 191 -9.76 15.01 7.76
N GLY A 192 -10.80 14.84 8.56
CA GLY A 192 -11.90 15.79 8.58
C GLY A 192 -13.18 15.29 9.24
N ALA A 193 -14.27 15.92 8.86
CA ALA A 193 -15.62 15.56 9.25
C ALA A 193 -16.58 15.83 8.09
N TRP A 194 -17.86 15.55 8.30
CA TRP A 194 -18.89 15.80 7.31
C TRP A 194 -18.96 17.31 7.07
N SER A 195 -18.95 17.72 5.80
CA SER A 195 -18.89 19.13 5.37
C SER A 195 -17.52 19.81 5.65
N ALA A 196 -16.48 19.04 5.96
CA ALA A 196 -15.14 19.50 6.30
C ALA A 196 -14.08 18.43 5.98
N GLU A 197 -14.16 17.81 4.80
CA GLU A 197 -13.29 16.70 4.37
C GLU A 197 -11.92 17.18 3.87
N GLY A 198 -10.91 16.32 3.92
CA GLY A 198 -9.63 16.54 3.23
C GLY A 198 -8.71 17.59 3.86
N HIS A 199 -8.87 17.88 5.15
CA HIS A 199 -7.94 18.73 5.88
C HIS A 199 -6.57 18.04 5.98
N ILE A 200 -5.53 18.79 5.63
CA ILE A 200 -4.15 18.33 5.70
C ILE A 200 -3.67 18.47 7.14
N GLU A 201 -3.36 17.35 7.78
CA GLU A 201 -2.65 17.33 9.07
C GLU A 201 -1.22 16.84 8.89
N THR A 202 -0.30 17.32 9.73
CA THR A 202 1.10 16.90 9.71
C THR A 202 1.56 16.57 11.12
N HIS A 203 2.15 15.40 11.27
CA HIS A 203 2.58 14.83 12.54
C HIS A 203 4.08 14.51 12.47
N GLU A 204 4.80 14.90 13.52
CA GLU A 204 6.18 14.45 13.70
C GLU A 204 6.21 12.95 13.97
N LEU A 205 7.07 12.21 13.27
CA LEU A 205 7.29 10.80 13.56
C LEU A 205 8.09 10.66 14.85
N LYS A 206 7.52 9.94 15.82
CA LYS A 206 8.11 9.64 17.13
C LYS A 206 8.05 8.14 17.37
N ASN A 207 8.90 7.64 18.27
CA ASN A 207 8.89 6.25 18.69
C ASN A 207 7.49 5.83 19.15
N GLY A 208 7.02 4.67 18.67
CA GLY A 208 5.67 4.19 18.90
C GLY A 208 4.91 3.99 17.59
N ILE A 209 3.58 3.89 17.69
CA ILE A 209 2.69 3.58 16.58
C ILE A 209 1.69 4.72 16.41
N PHE A 210 1.53 5.18 15.18
CA PHE A 210 0.46 6.08 14.75
C PHE A 210 -0.43 5.35 13.75
N ILE A 211 -1.75 5.44 13.95
CA ILE A 211 -2.74 4.79 13.10
C ILE A 211 -3.79 5.81 12.68
N THR A 212 -4.07 5.86 11.38
CA THR A 212 -5.32 6.41 10.84
C THR A 212 -6.13 5.28 10.25
N ASP A 213 -7.42 5.24 10.53
CA ASP A 213 -8.24 4.11 10.08
C ASP A 213 -9.71 4.45 9.92
N SER A 214 -10.42 3.60 9.20
CA SER A 214 -11.88 3.60 9.17
C SER A 214 -12.46 2.29 9.66
N LYS A 215 -13.54 2.41 10.43
CA LYS A 215 -14.34 1.34 11.02
C LYS A 215 -15.84 1.52 10.73
N THR A 216 -16.19 2.41 9.80
CA THR A 216 -17.58 2.82 9.53
C THR A 216 -18.28 2.00 8.45
N GLY A 217 -17.63 0.97 7.91
CA GLY A 217 -18.08 0.19 6.75
C GLY A 217 -17.76 0.84 5.40
N ASN A 218 -17.18 2.04 5.40
CA ASN A 218 -16.67 2.75 4.22
C ASN A 218 -15.34 3.45 4.57
N SER A 219 -14.67 4.08 3.60
CA SER A 219 -13.44 4.84 3.86
C SER A 219 -13.65 6.03 4.80
N SER A 220 -14.89 6.50 4.94
CA SER A 220 -15.31 7.62 5.79
C SER A 220 -14.87 9.00 5.29
N ASN A 221 -15.51 10.01 5.87
CA ASN A 221 -15.15 11.42 5.83
C ASN A 221 -14.12 11.82 6.90
N ARG A 222 -13.75 10.87 7.78
CA ARG A 222 -12.89 11.11 8.94
C ARG A 222 -11.43 10.98 8.57
N HIS A 223 -11.08 9.92 7.85
CA HIS A 223 -9.72 9.64 7.41
C HIS A 223 -9.73 9.16 5.98
N ASN A 224 -8.90 9.77 5.12
CA ASN A 224 -8.67 9.26 3.78
C ASN A 224 -7.54 8.20 3.83
N PRO A 225 -7.59 7.14 3.01
CA PRO A 225 -6.48 6.18 2.90
C PRO A 225 -5.17 6.79 2.36
N PHE A 226 -5.23 7.97 1.73
CA PHE A 226 -4.03 8.67 1.26
C PHE A 226 -3.25 9.32 2.41
N PHE A 227 -1.95 9.08 2.43
CA PHE A 227 -1.00 9.76 3.30
C PHE A 227 0.39 9.84 2.66
N MET A 228 1.22 10.71 3.23
CA MET A 228 2.60 10.94 2.82
C MET A 228 3.55 10.78 3.99
N ILE A 229 4.72 10.22 3.74
CA ILE A 229 5.89 10.33 4.61
C ILE A 229 6.89 11.24 3.90
N LYS A 230 7.30 12.34 4.51
CA LYS A 230 8.18 13.31 3.86
C LYS A 230 9.27 13.80 4.78
N ARG A 231 10.39 14.24 4.21
CA ARG A 231 11.42 14.93 4.98
C ARG A 231 10.84 16.20 5.61
N LYS A 232 11.26 16.55 6.82
CA LYS A 232 10.85 17.75 7.55
C LYS A 232 11.05 19.05 6.76
N ASP A 233 12.05 19.08 5.88
CA ASP A 233 12.41 20.21 5.02
C ASP A 233 11.84 20.12 3.61
N ALA A 234 11.04 19.10 3.30
CA ALA A 234 10.30 19.00 2.05
C ALA A 234 9.22 20.09 1.97
N SER A 235 8.98 20.58 0.76
CA SER A 235 7.93 21.54 0.45
C SER A 235 7.16 21.09 -0.79
N TYR A 236 6.29 21.96 -1.30
CA TYR A 236 5.56 21.69 -2.55
C TYR A 236 6.49 21.37 -3.73
N ASP A 237 7.64 22.04 -3.87
CA ASP A 237 8.46 21.96 -5.09
C ASP A 237 9.84 21.32 -4.90
N LYS A 238 10.17 20.85 -3.69
CA LYS A 238 11.45 20.19 -3.41
C LYS A 238 11.37 19.24 -2.22
N GLY A 239 12.33 18.32 -2.17
CA GLY A 239 12.51 17.40 -1.05
C GLY A 239 11.88 16.04 -1.31
N LEU A 240 12.27 15.08 -0.47
CA LEU A 240 11.87 13.69 -0.59
C LEU A 240 10.51 13.45 0.08
N VAL A 241 9.57 12.95 -0.72
CA VAL A 241 8.19 12.68 -0.32
C VAL A 241 7.79 11.31 -0.85
N TYR A 242 7.40 10.42 0.05
CA TYR A 242 6.76 9.14 -0.24
C TYR A 242 5.26 9.31 -0.11
N GLY A 243 4.49 8.79 -1.06
CA GLY A 243 3.04 8.80 -1.04
C GLY A 243 2.49 7.40 -1.10
N PHE A 244 1.43 7.17 -0.32
CA PHE A 244 0.74 5.89 -0.22
C PHE A 244 -0.76 6.11 -0.35
N ASN A 245 -1.45 5.16 -0.98
CA ASN A 245 -2.91 5.15 -1.08
C ASN A 245 -3.41 3.70 -1.20
N LEU A 246 -4.72 3.50 -1.06
CA LEU A 246 -5.34 2.19 -1.12
C LEU A 246 -6.54 2.22 -2.07
N LEU A 247 -6.56 1.33 -3.06
CA LEU A 247 -7.71 1.12 -3.94
C LEU A 247 -8.76 0.25 -3.22
N TYR A 248 -9.40 0.85 -2.22
CA TYR A 248 -10.42 0.22 -1.41
C TYR A 248 -11.35 1.28 -0.82
N SER A 249 -12.63 0.94 -0.68
CA SER A 249 -13.65 1.87 -0.19
C SER A 249 -14.31 1.43 1.12
N GLY A 250 -13.85 0.33 1.72
CA GLY A 250 -14.34 -0.20 2.99
C GLY A 250 -13.50 0.27 4.19
N ASN A 251 -13.52 -0.53 5.26
CA ASN A 251 -12.68 -0.31 6.44
C ASN A 251 -11.19 -0.49 6.10
N HIS A 252 -10.40 0.58 6.19
CA HIS A 252 -8.96 0.57 5.92
C HIS A 252 -8.17 0.98 7.17
N GLN A 253 -6.88 0.68 7.18
CA GLN A 253 -5.93 1.11 8.20
C GLN A 253 -4.61 1.49 7.54
N GLU A 254 -4.09 2.65 7.93
CA GLU A 254 -2.75 3.11 7.63
C GLU A 254 -1.98 3.20 8.94
N LEU A 255 -0.97 2.35 9.07
CA LEU A 255 -0.17 2.20 10.28
C LEU A 255 1.26 2.67 10.00
N VAL A 256 1.75 3.53 10.87
CA VAL A 256 3.12 4.05 10.83
C VAL A 256 3.76 3.81 12.18
N ALA A 257 4.73 2.90 12.24
CA ALA A 257 5.42 2.52 13.47
C ALA A 257 6.89 2.91 13.41
N VAL A 258 7.41 3.54 14.46
CA VAL A 258 8.81 3.91 14.59
C VAL A 258 9.42 3.17 15.77
N THR A 259 10.48 2.42 15.51
CA THR A 259 11.24 1.72 16.55
C THR A 259 12.21 2.66 17.28
N ALA A 260 12.76 2.20 18.40
CA ALA A 260 13.82 2.93 19.11
C ALA A 260 15.11 3.14 18.28
N TYR A 261 15.30 2.34 17.22
CA TYR A 261 16.42 2.45 16.28
C TYR A 261 16.08 3.26 15.02
N HIS A 262 15.00 4.03 15.05
CA HIS A 262 14.52 4.84 13.92
C HIS A 262 14.17 4.04 12.66
N LYS A 263 13.87 2.74 12.79
CA LYS A 263 13.25 1.98 11.70
C LYS A 263 11.77 2.35 11.64
N LEU A 264 11.35 2.77 10.47
CA LEU A 264 9.98 3.11 10.14
C LEU A 264 9.32 1.92 9.48
N ARG A 265 8.20 1.43 9.99
CA ARG A 265 7.34 0.45 9.31
C ARG A 265 6.06 1.13 8.89
N ILE A 266 5.71 1.00 7.62
CA ILE A 266 4.49 1.54 7.04
C ILE A 266 3.66 0.39 6.51
N GLN A 267 2.40 0.33 6.94
CA GLN A 267 1.43 -0.66 6.45
C GLN A 267 0.15 0.04 6.00
N THR A 268 -0.43 -0.44 4.91
CA THR A 268 -1.78 -0.05 4.47
C THR A 268 -2.55 -1.27 3.97
N GLY A 269 -3.85 -1.33 4.23
CA GLY A 269 -4.71 -2.43 3.83
C GLY A 269 -6.07 -2.39 4.52
N ILE A 270 -6.75 -3.53 4.54
CA ILE A 270 -8.02 -3.69 5.25
C ILE A 270 -7.78 -3.52 6.76
N ASN A 271 -8.69 -2.81 7.45
CA ASN A 271 -8.61 -2.64 8.90
C ASN A 271 -8.78 -3.98 9.61
N PRO A 272 -7.86 -4.39 10.51
CA PRO A 272 -7.98 -5.65 11.26
C PRO A 272 -9.11 -5.65 12.31
N PHE A 273 -9.68 -4.49 12.65
CA PHE A 273 -10.75 -4.41 13.64
C PHE A 273 -12.00 -5.16 13.17
N LEU A 274 -12.31 -6.28 13.85
CA LEU A 274 -13.41 -7.21 13.51
C LEU A 274 -13.31 -7.79 12.09
N PHE A 275 -12.11 -7.83 11.52
CA PHE A 275 -11.85 -8.55 10.28
C PHE A 275 -11.50 -10.01 10.61
N ASP A 276 -12.28 -10.92 10.04
CA ASP A 276 -12.03 -12.36 10.08
C ASP A 276 -12.48 -12.92 8.74
N TYR A 277 -11.54 -13.44 7.95
CA TYR A 277 -11.83 -14.01 6.64
C TYR A 277 -11.45 -15.48 6.61
N LYS A 278 -12.45 -16.33 6.43
CA LYS A 278 -12.28 -17.77 6.27
C LYS A 278 -11.83 -18.12 4.87
N VAL A 279 -10.73 -18.85 4.75
CA VAL A 279 -10.19 -19.38 3.50
C VAL A 279 -10.20 -20.90 3.58
N SER A 280 -11.05 -21.55 2.80
CA SER A 280 -11.12 -23.01 2.78
C SER A 280 -9.92 -23.64 2.05
N PRO A 281 -9.64 -24.95 2.23
CA PRO A 281 -8.55 -25.63 1.56
C PRO A 281 -8.53 -25.42 0.04
N ASN A 282 -7.38 -25.01 -0.49
CA ASN A 282 -7.13 -24.65 -1.89
C ASN A 282 -7.86 -23.39 -2.40
N GLU A 283 -8.57 -22.68 -1.52
CA GLU A 283 -9.08 -21.34 -1.81
C GLU A 283 -8.05 -20.28 -1.45
N HIS A 284 -8.32 -19.05 -1.88
CA HIS A 284 -7.45 -17.92 -1.63
C HIS A 284 -8.23 -16.68 -1.21
N PHE A 285 -7.52 -15.77 -0.56
CA PHE A 285 -7.98 -14.42 -0.25
C PHE A 285 -7.09 -13.40 -0.96
N GLU A 286 -7.70 -12.36 -1.50
CA GLU A 286 -7.00 -11.28 -2.21
C GLU A 286 -7.11 -9.98 -1.41
N THR A 287 -5.97 -9.33 -1.15
CA THR A 287 -5.97 -7.99 -0.56
C THR A 287 -6.34 -6.95 -1.62
N PRO A 288 -6.91 -5.79 -1.23
CA PRO A 288 -6.96 -4.61 -2.09
C PRO A 288 -5.58 -4.20 -2.59
N ILE A 289 -5.54 -3.37 -3.62
CA ILE A 289 -4.28 -2.89 -4.19
C ILE A 289 -3.84 -1.61 -3.48
N ALA A 290 -2.67 -1.66 -2.85
CA ALA A 290 -1.98 -0.48 -2.34
C ALA A 290 -1.18 0.18 -3.47
N ILE A 291 -1.08 1.50 -3.40
CA ILE A 291 -0.37 2.34 -4.36
C ILE A 291 0.75 3.05 -3.60
N MET A 292 1.97 3.01 -4.14
CA MET A 292 3.12 3.72 -3.59
C MET A 292 3.88 4.47 -4.68
N SER A 293 4.37 5.66 -4.34
CA SER A 293 5.18 6.51 -5.21
C SER A 293 6.15 7.33 -4.37
N VAL A 294 7.24 7.78 -4.99
CA VAL A 294 8.21 8.69 -4.37
C VAL A 294 8.55 9.83 -5.31
N SER A 295 8.80 11.01 -4.74
CA SER A 295 9.22 12.20 -5.45
C SER A 295 10.37 12.85 -4.69
N SER A 296 11.43 13.25 -5.39
CA SER A 296 12.46 14.15 -4.89
C SER A 296 12.19 15.63 -5.23
N SER A 297 11.10 15.89 -5.96
CA SER A 297 10.64 17.21 -6.40
C SER A 297 9.50 17.76 -5.54
N GLY A 298 9.42 17.33 -4.28
CA GLY A 298 8.39 17.79 -3.35
C GLY A 298 7.00 17.18 -3.59
N GLU A 299 6.01 17.74 -2.89
CA GLU A 299 4.63 17.26 -2.87
C GLU A 299 3.91 17.44 -4.22
N ASN A 300 4.25 18.47 -4.99
CA ASN A 300 3.71 18.68 -6.33
C ASN A 300 4.14 17.56 -7.27
N GLY A 301 5.42 17.15 -7.21
CA GLY A 301 5.91 16.02 -8.00
C GLY A 301 5.17 14.72 -7.66
N LEU A 302 5.00 14.43 -6.37
CA LEU A 302 4.25 13.26 -5.92
C LEU A 302 2.78 13.31 -6.36
N SER A 303 2.13 14.46 -6.21
CA SER A 303 0.73 14.65 -6.61
C SER A 303 0.56 14.47 -8.12
N GLN A 304 1.51 14.94 -8.93
CA GLN A 304 1.50 14.74 -10.38
C GLN A 304 1.66 13.26 -10.76
N HIS A 305 2.53 12.51 -10.08
CA HIS A 305 2.67 11.07 -10.25
C HIS A 305 1.33 10.35 -9.99
N MET A 306 0.73 10.62 -8.83
CA MET A 306 -0.56 10.03 -8.41
C MET A 306 -1.73 10.44 -9.32
N HIS A 307 -1.83 11.71 -9.70
CA HIS A 307 -2.88 12.19 -10.61
C HIS A 307 -2.71 11.60 -12.02
N SER A 308 -1.47 11.52 -12.53
CA SER A 308 -1.18 10.84 -13.78
C SER A 308 -1.62 9.38 -13.71
N PHE A 309 -1.30 8.70 -12.63
CA PHE A 309 -1.71 7.32 -12.40
C PHE A 309 -3.24 7.16 -12.42
N ILE A 310 -3.97 7.96 -11.64
CA ILE A 310 -5.43 7.90 -11.57
C ILE A 310 -6.08 8.15 -12.94
N ASN A 311 -5.64 9.18 -13.67
CA ASN A 311 -6.25 9.57 -14.94
C ASN A 311 -6.00 8.56 -16.07
N HIS A 312 -4.88 7.83 -16.03
CA HIS A 312 -4.48 6.93 -17.12
C HIS A 312 -4.65 5.44 -16.80
N HIS A 313 -4.76 5.07 -15.52
CA HIS A 313 -4.76 3.67 -15.09
C HIS A 313 -5.92 3.29 -14.16
N ILE A 314 -6.73 4.25 -13.68
CA ILE A 314 -7.87 3.99 -12.78
C ILE A 314 -9.20 4.38 -13.41
N ILE A 315 -9.31 5.63 -13.90
CA ILE A 315 -10.56 6.12 -14.49
C ILE A 315 -10.81 5.40 -15.81
N ARG A 316 -11.98 4.74 -15.93
CA ARG A 316 -12.35 3.94 -17.10
C ARG A 316 -13.33 4.66 -18.01
N GLY A 317 -13.36 4.22 -19.26
CA GLY A 317 -14.35 4.64 -20.24
C GLY A 317 -14.13 6.06 -20.78
N PRO A 318 -15.14 6.66 -21.43
CA PRO A 318 -14.98 7.93 -22.14
C PRO A 318 -14.61 9.10 -21.22
N TRP A 319 -14.99 9.03 -19.94
CA TRP A 319 -14.74 10.08 -18.95
C TRP A 319 -13.29 10.22 -18.50
N ALA A 320 -12.39 9.29 -18.86
CA ALA A 320 -10.98 9.37 -18.49
C ALA A 320 -10.27 10.57 -19.12
N GLN A 321 -10.65 10.94 -20.36
CA GLN A 321 -9.99 11.96 -21.17
C GLN A 321 -10.97 13.01 -21.73
N GLN A 322 -12.17 13.10 -21.14
CA GLN A 322 -13.20 14.05 -21.53
C GLN A 322 -13.45 15.09 -20.43
N ALA A 323 -13.69 16.33 -20.85
CA ALA A 323 -14.19 17.35 -19.95
C ALA A 323 -15.53 16.90 -19.35
N ARG A 324 -15.70 17.13 -18.04
CA ARG A 324 -16.94 16.81 -17.33
C ARG A 324 -17.94 17.93 -17.58
N PRO A 325 -19.24 17.62 -17.78
CA PRO A 325 -20.24 18.65 -18.05
C PRO A 325 -20.40 19.60 -16.88
N ILE A 326 -20.69 20.87 -17.17
CA ILE A 326 -21.13 21.84 -16.16
C ILE A 326 -22.58 21.48 -15.78
N ILE A 327 -22.76 21.01 -14.53
CA ILE A 327 -24.03 20.48 -14.06
C ILE A 327 -24.81 21.48 -13.21
N LEU A 328 -26.14 21.37 -13.23
CA LEU A 328 -27.02 21.92 -12.22
C LEU A 328 -27.70 20.77 -11.47
N ASN A 329 -27.64 20.76 -10.14
CA ASN A 329 -28.33 19.79 -9.31
C ASN A 329 -29.40 20.48 -8.46
N ASN A 330 -30.61 19.93 -8.37
CA ASN A 330 -31.74 20.59 -7.70
C ASN A 330 -31.80 20.38 -6.17
N TRP A 331 -30.86 19.64 -5.57
CA TRP A 331 -30.90 19.25 -4.15
C TRP A 331 -31.05 20.44 -3.21
N GLU A 332 -30.13 21.40 -3.22
CA GLU A 332 -30.24 22.58 -2.34
C GLU A 332 -31.27 23.61 -2.85
N ALA A 333 -31.63 23.56 -4.14
CA ALA A 333 -32.58 24.48 -4.73
C ALA A 333 -34.03 24.21 -4.29
N THR A 334 -34.37 22.93 -4.05
CA THR A 334 -35.76 22.50 -3.80
C THR A 334 -35.90 21.45 -2.71
N TYR A 335 -34.83 20.78 -2.30
CA TYR A 335 -34.86 19.57 -1.48
C TYR A 335 -35.92 18.59 -1.99
N PHE A 336 -36.93 18.29 -1.18
CA PHE A 336 -38.02 17.38 -1.54
C PHE A 336 -39.28 18.10 -2.07
N ASP A 337 -39.30 19.45 -2.12
CA ASP A 337 -40.44 20.22 -2.62
C ASP A 337 -40.27 20.62 -4.10
N PHE A 338 -40.36 19.61 -4.97
CA PHE A 338 -40.40 19.82 -6.41
C PHE A 338 -41.50 19.00 -7.10
N ASN A 339 -41.84 19.42 -8.30
CA ASN A 339 -42.68 18.69 -9.24
C ASN A 339 -42.15 18.92 -10.65
N GLU A 340 -42.74 18.26 -11.64
CA GLU A 340 -42.34 18.37 -13.04
C GLU A 340 -42.28 19.83 -13.53
N GLY A 341 -43.29 20.65 -13.19
CA GLY A 341 -43.33 22.06 -13.60
C GLY A 341 -42.16 22.88 -13.06
N LYS A 342 -41.82 22.70 -11.77
CA LYS A 342 -40.65 23.35 -11.14
C LYS A 342 -39.35 22.91 -11.82
N LEU A 343 -39.19 21.61 -12.08
CA LEU A 343 -37.99 21.06 -12.72
C LEU A 343 -37.84 21.51 -14.18
N LEU A 344 -38.94 21.55 -14.95
CA LEU A 344 -38.92 22.04 -16.33
C LEU A 344 -38.56 23.54 -16.40
N SER A 345 -39.07 24.34 -15.47
CA SER A 345 -38.68 25.74 -15.36
C SER A 345 -37.18 25.89 -15.04
N LEU A 346 -36.67 25.10 -14.09
CA LEU A 346 -35.25 25.08 -13.74
C LEU A 346 -34.37 24.65 -14.93
N MET A 347 -34.79 23.62 -15.67
CA MET A 347 -34.11 23.12 -16.86
C MET A 347 -34.03 24.16 -17.97
N ASN A 348 -35.12 24.88 -18.24
CA ASN A 348 -35.14 25.94 -19.26
C ASN A 348 -34.17 27.07 -18.91
N GLU A 349 -34.11 27.44 -17.63
CA GLU A 349 -33.18 28.47 -17.15
C GLU A 349 -31.73 27.98 -17.17
N ALA A 350 -31.48 26.74 -16.76
CA ALA A 350 -30.17 26.10 -16.84
C ALA A 350 -29.64 26.08 -18.28
N LYS A 351 -30.48 25.69 -19.24
CA LYS A 351 -30.15 25.71 -20.66
C LYS A 351 -29.85 27.13 -21.16
N ARG A 352 -30.59 28.14 -20.71
CA ARG A 352 -30.36 29.56 -21.05
C ARG A 352 -29.00 30.05 -20.54
N LEU A 353 -28.56 29.58 -19.37
CA LEU A 353 -27.28 29.91 -18.75
C LEU A 353 -26.10 29.06 -19.28
N GLY A 354 -26.36 28.06 -20.12
CA GLY A 354 -25.34 27.22 -20.74
C GLY A 354 -24.92 25.99 -19.93
N PHE A 355 -25.72 25.56 -18.95
CA PHE A 355 -25.51 24.27 -18.29
C PHE A 355 -25.72 23.10 -19.27
N GLU A 356 -24.92 22.05 -19.10
CA GLU A 356 -24.84 20.92 -20.04
C GLU A 356 -25.59 19.67 -19.53
N LEU A 357 -25.82 19.58 -18.22
CA LEU A 357 -26.51 18.46 -17.57
C LEU A 357 -27.34 18.95 -16.37
N LEU A 358 -28.56 18.42 -16.23
CA LEU A 358 -29.41 18.59 -15.04
C LEU A 358 -29.44 17.27 -14.27
N VAL A 359 -29.25 17.33 -12.96
CA VAL A 359 -29.25 16.18 -12.03
C VAL A 359 -30.35 16.33 -11.00
#